data_AF-A0A1C5K5G0-F1
#
_entry.id   AF-A0A1C5K5G0-F1
#
_cell.length_a   1.000
_cell.length_b   1.000
_cell.length_c   1.000
_cell.angle_alpha   90.00
_cell.angle_beta   90.00
_cell.angle_gamma   90.00
#
_symmetry.space_group_name_H-M   'P 1'
#
loop_
_entity.id
_entity.type
_entity.pdbx_description
1 polymer ?
#
loop_
_entity_poly.entity_id
_entity_poly.type
_entity_poly.pdbx_seq_one_letter_code
_entity_poly.pdbx_strand_id
1 'polypeptide(L)'
;MSGAVHPGYAPPTGPSAPRRRLPWLLAATVAWAVLLGVLTWWSAREDPPTVREQRTLTQAGPVVDRALGRLVAAVGDDAWVLTVPEVERGCRLTPMADGATLSRGLDVLVAEGGERALLERVADRLPADWRAGVRAGASGPRLRADAGEFVAVQGRVTSGGRVRFTADTGCRPVGDGYPGPSAAPNGSKVPPASSFPPGSPATSASSAPATSSAAASGSAVPAASVESMLDGALRALGRSARSAPEPVSAPCPGGGTARTVAVSAGDAPVALTGLRPLAAGSPVVDLPEVYAYRSGPATVLVDGTGAQVRLSASTGCPA
;
A
#
# COMPACT_ATOMS: atom_id res chain seq x y z
N MET A 1 106.57 23.20 -3.56
CA MET A 1 105.98 22.41 -4.66
C MET A 1 105.03 21.40 -4.06
N SER A 2 103.81 21.42 -4.56
CA SER A 2 102.62 20.71 -4.06
C SER A 2 102.70 19.19 -4.25
N GLY A 3 102.07 18.47 -3.35
CA GLY A 3 101.84 17.02 -3.47
C GLY A 3 100.80 16.57 -2.44
N ALA A 4 99.59 17.14 -2.50
CA ALA A 4 98.48 16.68 -1.67
C ALA A 4 97.98 15.33 -2.22
N VAL A 5 98.23 14.27 -1.46
CA VAL A 5 97.69 12.93 -1.69
C VAL A 5 96.17 12.98 -1.50
N HIS A 6 95.40 12.67 -2.54
CA HIS A 6 93.97 12.40 -2.44
C HIS A 6 93.76 11.00 -1.82
N PRO A 7 93.21 10.87 -0.60
CA PRO A 7 92.73 9.59 -0.11
C PRO A 7 91.50 9.19 -0.93
N GLY A 8 91.52 7.96 -1.45
CA GLY A 8 90.46 7.39 -2.27
C GLY A 8 89.10 7.46 -1.57
N TYR A 9 88.09 7.89 -2.31
CA TYR A 9 86.70 7.87 -1.90
C TYR A 9 86.22 6.41 -1.91
N ALA A 10 86.02 5.82 -0.73
CA ALA A 10 85.30 4.55 -0.62
C ALA A 10 83.80 4.83 -0.87
N PRO A 11 83.13 4.10 -1.78
CA PRO A 11 81.70 4.28 -1.98
C PRO A 11 80.95 3.84 -0.71
N PRO A 12 79.90 4.57 -0.28
CA PRO A 12 79.11 4.15 0.86
C PRO A 12 78.37 2.86 0.53
N THR A 13 78.73 1.76 1.16
CA THR A 13 77.91 0.55 1.22
C THR A 13 76.72 0.84 2.13
N GLY A 14 75.64 1.38 1.56
CA GLY A 14 74.34 1.44 2.24
C GLY A 14 73.85 0.02 2.55
N PRO A 15 73.20 -0.22 3.70
CA PRO A 15 72.69 -1.54 4.03
C PRO A 15 71.69 -2.02 2.97
N SER A 16 71.95 -3.20 2.41
CA SER A 16 71.05 -3.88 1.48
C SER A 16 69.71 -4.14 2.17
N ALA A 17 68.68 -3.37 1.82
CA ALA A 17 67.33 -3.59 2.34
C ALA A 17 66.87 -5.02 2.00
N PRO A 18 66.33 -5.79 2.96
CA PRO A 18 65.94 -7.18 2.72
C PRO A 18 64.71 -7.26 1.81
N ARG A 19 64.94 -7.41 0.50
CA ARG A 19 63.90 -7.60 -0.54
C ARG A 19 62.98 -8.82 -0.33
N ARG A 20 63.32 -9.73 0.59
CA ARG A 20 62.56 -10.98 0.82
C ARG A 20 61.26 -10.84 1.61
N ARG A 21 60.99 -9.70 2.26
CA ARG A 21 59.75 -9.50 3.04
C ARG A 21 58.60 -8.90 2.23
N LEU A 22 58.92 -8.28 1.08
CA LEU A 22 57.93 -7.63 0.21
C LEU A 22 56.84 -8.59 -0.34
N PRO A 23 57.16 -9.80 -0.86
CA PRO A 23 56.12 -10.70 -1.37
C PRO A 23 55.20 -11.22 -0.26
N TRP A 24 55.71 -11.39 0.95
CA TRP A 24 54.92 -11.86 2.10
C TRP A 24 53.96 -10.77 2.61
N LEU A 25 54.42 -9.52 2.63
CA LEU A 25 53.55 -8.38 2.92
C LEU A 25 52.45 -8.23 1.86
N LEU A 26 52.78 -8.36 0.57
CA LEU A 26 51.77 -8.33 -0.50
C LEU A 26 50.74 -9.46 -0.34
N ALA A 27 51.18 -10.69 -0.07
CA ALA A 27 50.28 -11.82 0.15
C ALA A 27 49.36 -11.58 1.36
N ALA A 28 49.91 -11.08 2.48
CA ALA A 28 49.13 -10.75 3.66
C ALA A 28 48.10 -9.65 3.38
N THR A 29 48.46 -8.60 2.64
CA THR A 29 47.54 -7.52 2.27
C THR A 29 46.43 -8.01 1.34
N VAL A 30 46.75 -8.85 0.34
CA VAL A 30 45.75 -9.44 -0.55
C VAL A 30 44.81 -10.35 0.23
N ALA A 31 45.34 -11.23 1.08
CA ALA A 31 44.52 -12.10 1.92
C ALA A 31 43.61 -11.28 2.85
N TRP A 32 44.12 -10.19 3.43
CA TRP A 32 43.33 -9.29 4.26
C TRP A 32 42.25 -8.55 3.48
N ALA A 33 42.57 -8.06 2.27
CA ALA A 33 41.59 -7.39 1.41
C ALA A 33 40.47 -8.36 0.97
N VAL A 34 40.82 -9.60 0.62
CA VAL A 34 39.84 -10.65 0.31
C VAL A 34 38.99 -10.97 1.54
N LEU A 35 39.60 -11.12 2.72
CA LEU A 35 38.88 -11.36 3.97
C LEU A 35 37.89 -10.24 4.28
N LEU A 36 38.32 -8.99 4.19
CA LEU A 36 37.44 -7.82 4.38
C LEU A 36 36.35 -7.77 3.32
N GLY A 37 36.64 -8.08 2.06
CA GLY A 37 35.64 -8.13 0.99
C GLY A 37 34.58 -9.19 1.25
N VAL A 38 34.99 -10.39 1.64
CA VAL A 38 34.08 -11.49 2.00
C VAL A 38 33.26 -11.15 3.24
N LEU A 39 33.87 -10.60 4.29
CA LEU A 39 33.16 -10.19 5.50
C LEU A 39 32.17 -9.06 5.22
N THR A 40 32.53 -8.09 4.39
CA THR A 40 31.63 -6.98 4.01
C THR A 40 30.46 -7.50 3.18
N TRP A 41 30.73 -8.40 2.23
CA TRP A 41 29.68 -9.04 1.42
C TRP A 41 28.75 -9.90 2.27
N TRP A 42 29.30 -10.68 3.21
CA TRP A 42 28.54 -11.49 4.14
C TRP A 42 27.69 -10.61 5.05
N SER A 43 28.27 -9.59 5.67
CA SER A 43 27.58 -8.63 6.52
C SER A 43 26.42 -7.94 5.77
N ALA A 44 26.67 -7.49 4.53
CA ALA A 44 25.64 -6.83 3.72
C ALA A 44 24.49 -7.77 3.30
N ARG A 45 24.72 -9.08 3.26
CA ARG A 45 23.71 -10.09 2.93
C ARG A 45 22.94 -10.54 4.17
N GLU A 46 23.67 -10.90 5.22
CA GLU A 46 23.17 -11.72 6.33
C GLU A 46 23.01 -10.95 7.65
N ASP A 47 23.65 -9.79 7.83
CA ASP A 47 23.44 -9.01 9.05
C ASP A 47 22.08 -8.31 9.01
N PRO A 48 21.29 -8.39 10.09
CA PRO A 48 20.03 -7.66 10.19
C PRO A 48 20.33 -6.15 10.12
N PRO A 49 19.47 -5.36 9.44
CA PRO A 49 19.72 -3.94 9.22
C PRO A 49 19.93 -3.23 10.57
N THR A 50 21.09 -2.60 10.74
CA THR A 50 21.52 -1.97 12.01
C THR A 50 20.79 -0.66 12.32
N VAL A 51 19.65 -0.41 11.68
CA VAL A 51 18.75 0.70 11.98
C VAL A 51 17.42 0.13 12.44
N ARG A 52 16.83 0.69 13.50
CA ARG A 52 15.45 0.40 13.96
C ARG A 52 14.35 0.67 12.90
N GLU A 53 14.72 1.09 11.68
CA GLU A 53 13.85 1.85 10.77
C GLU A 53 13.64 1.21 9.39
N GLN A 54 14.20 0.04 9.09
CA GLN A 54 14.03 -0.61 7.77
C GLN A 54 13.20 -1.89 7.85
N ARG A 55 11.99 -1.79 8.42
CA ARG A 55 10.98 -2.85 8.27
C ARG A 55 10.53 -2.96 6.81
N THR A 56 10.32 -4.19 6.34
CA THR A 56 9.86 -4.44 4.98
C THR A 56 8.37 -4.08 4.82
N LEU A 57 7.88 -3.98 3.57
CA LEU A 57 6.45 -3.80 3.32
C LEU A 57 5.60 -4.93 3.91
N THR A 58 6.09 -6.17 3.89
CA THR A 58 5.43 -7.31 4.53
C THR A 58 5.19 -7.09 6.02
N GLN A 59 6.14 -6.45 6.71
CA GLN A 59 6.00 -6.13 8.15
C GLN A 59 5.20 -4.86 8.41
N ALA A 60 5.24 -3.89 7.50
CA ALA A 60 4.51 -2.62 7.63
C ALA A 60 3.01 -2.75 7.27
N GLY A 61 2.65 -3.69 6.39
CA GLY A 61 1.28 -3.93 5.94
C GLY A 61 0.25 -4.03 7.08
N PRO A 62 0.46 -4.89 8.10
CA PRO A 62 -0.46 -5.00 9.22
C PRO A 62 -0.64 -3.69 10.02
N VAL A 63 0.37 -2.82 10.06
CA VAL A 63 0.27 -1.51 10.73
C VAL A 63 -0.60 -0.57 9.92
N VAL A 64 -0.42 -0.54 8.59
CA VAL A 64 -1.28 0.22 7.66
C VAL A 64 -2.72 -0.25 7.75
N ASP A 65 -2.95 -1.56 7.81
CA ASP A 65 -4.29 -2.15 7.90
C ASP A 65 -4.99 -1.79 9.21
N ARG A 66 -4.27 -1.84 10.32
CA ARG A 66 -4.77 -1.37 11.61
C ARG A 66 -5.06 0.13 11.59
N ALA A 67 -4.20 0.92 10.95
CA ALA A 67 -4.39 2.35 10.84
C ALA A 67 -5.66 2.68 10.03
N LEU A 68 -5.91 1.94 8.96
CA LEU A 68 -7.10 2.07 8.14
C LEU A 68 -8.37 1.66 8.90
N GLY A 69 -8.33 0.58 9.69
CA GLY A 69 -9.44 0.20 10.57
C GLY A 69 -9.76 1.25 11.64
N ARG A 70 -8.74 1.90 12.21
CA ARG A 70 -8.90 3.03 13.13
C ARG A 70 -9.51 4.25 12.43
N LEU A 71 -9.10 4.55 11.19
CA LEU A 71 -9.70 5.61 10.38
C LEU A 71 -11.17 5.32 10.08
N VAL A 72 -11.52 4.11 9.67
CA VAL A 72 -12.92 3.70 9.44
C VAL A 72 -13.75 3.88 10.71
N ALA A 73 -13.24 3.43 11.85
CA ALA A 73 -13.91 3.64 13.14
C ALA A 73 -14.06 5.12 13.51
N ALA A 74 -13.04 5.96 13.22
CA ALA A 74 -13.08 7.39 13.50
C ALA A 74 -14.03 8.17 12.57
N VAL A 75 -14.15 7.76 11.31
CA VAL A 75 -15.14 8.30 10.37
C VAL A 75 -16.55 7.96 10.83
N GLY A 76 -16.76 6.71 11.26
CA GLY A 76 -18.05 6.23 11.76
C GLY A 76 -19.04 6.06 10.62
N ASP A 77 -20.22 6.68 10.78
CA ASP A 77 -21.35 6.42 9.88
C ASP A 77 -21.27 7.16 8.54
N ASP A 78 -20.39 8.15 8.32
CA ASP A 78 -20.33 8.92 7.07
C ASP A 78 -20.23 8.01 5.81
N ALA A 79 -20.63 8.47 4.62
CA ALA A 79 -20.51 7.66 3.41
C ALA A 79 -19.05 7.52 2.98
N TRP A 80 -18.53 6.29 2.92
CA TRP A 80 -17.14 6.06 2.56
C TRP A 80 -16.88 4.78 1.77
N VAL A 81 -15.72 4.74 1.12
CA VAL A 81 -15.23 3.61 0.33
C VAL A 81 -13.74 3.39 0.55
N LEU A 82 -13.31 2.15 0.77
CA LEU A 82 -11.88 1.81 0.78
C LEU A 82 -11.34 1.90 -0.64
N THR A 83 -10.20 2.57 -0.79
CA THR A 83 -9.49 2.59 -2.07
C THR A 83 -8.71 1.29 -2.26
N VAL A 84 -8.40 0.98 -3.51
CA VAL A 84 -7.50 -0.13 -3.81
C VAL A 84 -6.15 0.15 -3.14
N PRO A 85 -5.52 -0.84 -2.51
CA PRO A 85 -4.14 -0.72 -2.07
C PRO A 85 -3.23 -0.41 -3.25
N GLU A 86 -2.33 0.56 -3.10
CA GLU A 86 -1.36 0.91 -4.12
C GLU A 86 0.05 0.59 -3.61
N VAL A 87 0.86 -0.03 -4.46
CA VAL A 87 2.28 -0.28 -4.18
C VAL A 87 3.08 0.42 -5.27
N GLU A 88 3.63 1.58 -4.92
CA GLU A 88 4.49 2.35 -5.80
C GLU A 88 5.93 1.87 -5.64
N ARG A 89 6.48 1.25 -6.70
CA ARG A 89 7.89 0.81 -6.75
C ARG A 89 8.78 1.90 -7.34
N GLY A 90 10.05 1.86 -6.97
CA GLY A 90 11.07 2.74 -7.56
C GLY A 90 11.35 4.01 -6.74
N CYS A 91 10.81 4.10 -5.53
CA CYS A 91 11.36 5.04 -4.56
C CYS A 91 12.77 4.57 -4.17
N ARG A 92 13.70 5.49 -3.95
CA ARG A 92 15.10 5.16 -3.71
C ARG A 92 15.39 5.20 -2.21
N LEU A 93 15.80 4.08 -1.63
CA LEU A 93 16.23 4.00 -0.23
C LEU A 93 17.68 4.45 -0.08
N THR A 94 18.54 3.96 -0.96
CA THR A 94 19.94 4.36 -1.08
C THR A 94 20.31 4.44 -2.56
N PRO A 95 21.45 5.04 -2.95
CA PRO A 95 21.91 5.07 -4.34
C PRO A 95 21.94 3.68 -5.02
N MET A 96 22.03 2.60 -4.25
CA MET A 96 22.14 1.22 -4.75
C MET A 96 20.94 0.34 -4.40
N ALA A 97 19.93 0.87 -3.68
CA ALA A 97 18.78 0.10 -3.21
C ALA A 97 17.47 0.80 -3.53
N ASP A 98 16.64 0.09 -4.31
CA ASP A 98 15.26 0.48 -4.57
C ASP A 98 14.35 0.02 -3.42
N GLY A 99 13.29 0.78 -3.21
CA GLY A 99 12.22 0.47 -2.29
C GLY A 99 10.86 0.59 -2.98
N ALA A 100 9.83 0.41 -2.16
CA ALA A 100 8.46 0.68 -2.53
C ALA A 100 7.71 1.34 -1.38
N THR A 101 6.66 2.08 -1.73
CA THR A 101 5.71 2.66 -0.80
C THR A 101 4.40 1.90 -0.91
N LEU A 102 3.88 1.42 0.22
CA LEU A 102 2.53 0.91 0.32
C LEU A 102 1.62 2.04 0.79
N SER A 103 0.57 2.29 0.02
CA SER A 103 -0.48 3.25 0.34
C SER A 103 -1.82 2.51 0.39
N ARG A 104 -2.59 2.72 1.45
CA ARG A 104 -4.01 2.34 1.51
C ARG A 104 -4.84 3.55 1.85
N GLY A 105 -6.06 3.60 1.34
CA GLY A 105 -6.89 4.80 1.46
C GLY A 105 -8.35 4.52 1.72
N LEU A 106 -9.03 5.58 2.10
CA LEU A 106 -10.45 5.67 2.39
C LEU A 106 -10.94 7.01 1.84
N ASP A 107 -11.87 6.97 0.89
CA ASP A 107 -12.55 8.17 0.42
C ASP A 107 -13.86 8.33 1.19
N VAL A 108 -14.04 9.49 1.81
CA VAL A 108 -15.26 9.86 2.54
C VAL A 108 -15.94 10.98 1.77
N LEU A 109 -17.25 10.89 1.64
CA LEU A 109 -18.08 11.89 0.99
C LEU A 109 -18.88 12.67 2.03
N VAL A 110 -18.87 13.98 1.87
CA VAL A 110 -19.62 14.93 2.67
C VAL A 110 -20.28 15.96 1.76
N ALA A 111 -21.25 16.69 2.31
CA ALA A 111 -21.76 17.88 1.64
C ALA A 111 -20.62 18.88 1.43
N GLU A 112 -20.64 19.58 0.29
CA GLU A 112 -19.65 20.61 -0.04
C GLU A 112 -19.56 21.67 1.07
N GLY A 113 -18.34 22.03 1.46
CA GLY A 113 -18.07 22.92 2.60
C GLY A 113 -17.97 22.21 3.96
N GLY A 114 -18.38 20.94 4.04
CA GLY A 114 -18.28 20.11 5.25
C GLY A 114 -16.93 19.43 5.48
N GLU A 115 -16.00 19.54 4.52
CA GLU A 115 -14.77 18.76 4.46
C GLU A 115 -13.82 19.08 5.61
N ARG A 116 -13.72 20.37 5.96
CA ARG A 116 -12.90 20.79 7.11
C ARG A 116 -13.44 20.23 8.43
N ALA A 117 -14.76 20.33 8.63
CA ALA A 117 -15.40 19.83 9.84
C ALA A 117 -15.25 18.31 9.95
N LEU A 118 -15.28 17.58 8.83
CA LEU A 118 -14.96 16.16 8.82
C LEU A 118 -13.52 15.89 9.27
N LEU A 119 -12.53 16.59 8.71
CA LEU A 119 -11.13 16.43 9.08
C LEU A 119 -10.90 16.68 10.58
N GLU A 120 -11.52 17.71 11.15
CA GLU A 120 -11.42 18.03 12.58
C GLU A 120 -12.07 16.94 13.44
N ARG A 121 -13.30 16.51 13.12
CA ARG A 121 -13.97 15.41 13.84
C ARG A 121 -13.17 14.10 13.80
N VAL A 122 -12.57 13.77 12.65
CA VAL A 122 -11.74 12.56 12.52
C VAL A 122 -10.48 12.72 13.36
N ALA A 123 -9.81 13.87 13.33
CA ALA A 123 -8.62 14.13 14.17
C ALA A 123 -8.92 13.94 15.66
N ASP A 124 -10.06 14.44 16.14
CA ASP A 124 -10.45 14.36 17.56
C ASP A 124 -10.77 12.94 18.04
N ARG A 125 -11.20 12.06 17.12
CA ARG A 125 -11.49 10.65 17.42
C ARG A 125 -10.30 9.72 17.21
N LEU A 126 -9.26 10.20 16.53
CA LEU A 126 -8.04 9.43 16.35
C LEU A 126 -7.28 9.30 17.69
N PRO A 127 -6.45 8.26 17.81
CA PRO A 127 -5.69 8.02 19.04
C PRO A 127 -4.77 9.18 19.39
N ALA A 128 -4.71 9.57 20.67
CA ALA A 128 -3.91 10.71 21.10
C ALA A 128 -2.40 10.53 20.82
N ASP A 129 -1.91 9.29 20.87
CA ASP A 129 -0.53 8.94 20.54
C ASP A 129 -0.18 9.21 19.07
N TRP A 130 -1.18 9.27 18.18
CA TRP A 130 -0.95 9.59 16.77
C TRP A 130 -0.73 11.07 16.50
N ARG A 131 -1.00 11.93 17.50
CA ARG A 131 -0.82 13.39 17.40
C ARG A 131 -1.52 13.97 16.17
N ALA A 132 -2.73 13.51 15.91
CA ALA A 132 -3.52 13.95 14.76
C ALA A 132 -3.80 15.45 14.86
N GLY A 133 -3.71 16.15 13.73
CA GLY A 133 -4.01 17.57 13.67
C GLY A 133 -4.32 18.06 12.27
N VAL A 134 -5.26 19.01 12.19
CA VAL A 134 -5.67 19.67 10.95
C VAL A 134 -4.92 20.99 10.82
N ARG A 135 -4.27 21.20 9.68
CA ARG A 135 -3.59 22.46 9.35
C ARG A 135 -4.13 23.02 8.05
N ALA A 136 -4.23 24.34 7.96
CA ALA A 136 -4.45 25.00 6.68
C ALA A 136 -3.19 24.85 5.79
N GLY A 137 -3.39 24.67 4.49
CA GLY A 137 -2.34 24.67 3.48
C GLY A 137 -2.81 25.41 2.24
N ALA A 138 -1.87 25.68 1.32
CA ALA A 138 -2.17 26.37 0.06
C ALA A 138 -3.21 25.64 -0.79
N SER A 139 -3.28 24.31 -0.67
CA SER A 139 -4.24 23.44 -1.35
C SER A 139 -5.50 23.12 -0.51
N GLY A 140 -5.78 23.88 0.55
CA GLY A 140 -6.88 23.63 1.48
C GLY A 140 -6.46 22.96 2.81
N PRO A 141 -7.43 22.64 3.68
CA PRO A 141 -7.18 22.00 4.97
C PRO A 141 -6.66 20.57 4.79
N ARG A 142 -5.70 20.18 5.63
CA ARG A 142 -5.09 18.84 5.62
C ARG A 142 -4.96 18.29 7.04
N LEU A 143 -5.34 17.03 7.22
CA LEU A 143 -5.06 16.27 8.43
C LEU A 143 -3.71 15.57 8.28
N ARG A 144 -2.92 15.56 9.36
CA ARG A 144 -1.75 14.67 9.49
C ARG A 144 -1.75 14.00 10.85
N ALA A 145 -1.39 12.73 10.87
CA ALA A 145 -1.17 11.94 12.07
C ALA A 145 -0.05 10.92 11.80
N ASP A 146 0.55 10.39 12.85
CA ASP A 146 1.58 9.33 12.79
C ASP A 146 1.00 8.08 13.46
N ALA A 147 0.73 7.03 12.70
CA ALA A 147 0.19 5.79 13.25
C ALA A 147 1.25 4.93 13.97
N GLY A 148 2.45 5.47 14.16
CA GLY A 148 3.62 4.77 14.65
C GLY A 148 4.30 3.96 13.55
N GLU A 149 5.48 3.44 13.85
CA GLU A 149 6.24 2.58 12.94
C GLU A 149 6.51 3.24 11.56
N PHE A 150 6.59 4.58 11.53
CA PHE A 150 6.75 5.40 10.33
C PHE A 150 5.59 5.26 9.31
N VAL A 151 4.39 4.95 9.79
CA VAL A 151 3.17 4.98 8.95
C VAL A 151 2.52 6.34 9.10
N ALA A 152 2.58 7.14 8.04
CA ALA A 152 1.94 8.45 8.02
C ALA A 152 0.47 8.30 7.65
N VAL A 153 -0.39 9.03 8.36
CA VAL A 153 -1.81 9.16 8.04
C VAL A 153 -2.08 10.58 7.60
N GLN A 154 -2.71 10.73 6.45
CA GLN A 154 -2.99 12.02 5.84
C GLN A 154 -4.46 12.10 5.44
N GLY A 155 -5.10 13.24 5.67
CA GLY A 155 -6.44 13.54 5.16
C GLY A 155 -6.36 14.77 4.26
N ARG A 156 -6.85 14.67 3.04
CA ARG A 156 -6.83 15.77 2.05
C ARG A 156 -8.20 15.94 1.43
N VAL A 157 -8.61 17.21 1.29
CA VAL A 157 -9.79 17.55 0.50
C VAL A 157 -9.48 17.35 -0.98
N THR A 158 -10.33 16.60 -1.65
CA THR A 158 -10.40 16.45 -3.09
C THR A 158 -11.65 17.17 -3.61
N SER A 159 -11.79 17.35 -4.92
CA SER A 159 -12.94 18.06 -5.49
C SER A 159 -14.28 17.36 -5.20
N GLY A 160 -15.35 18.15 -5.10
CA GLY A 160 -16.74 17.66 -5.04
C GLY A 160 -17.13 17.01 -3.70
N GLY A 161 -16.85 17.67 -2.57
CA GLY A 161 -17.27 17.17 -1.25
C GLY A 161 -16.54 15.92 -0.77
N ARG A 162 -15.42 15.53 -1.41
CA ARG A 162 -14.71 14.29 -1.10
C ARG A 162 -13.46 14.56 -0.30
N VAL A 163 -13.26 13.81 0.78
CA VAL A 163 -12.03 13.80 1.57
C VAL A 163 -11.36 12.44 1.45
N ARG A 164 -10.13 12.43 0.95
CA ARG A 164 -9.30 11.23 0.86
C ARG A 164 -8.40 11.14 2.08
N PHE A 165 -8.57 10.06 2.84
CA PHE A 165 -7.62 9.64 3.87
C PHE A 165 -6.68 8.58 3.31
N THR A 166 -5.39 8.69 3.59
CA THR A 166 -4.37 7.72 3.19
C THR A 166 -3.49 7.36 4.37
N ALA A 167 -3.22 6.08 4.54
CA ALA A 167 -2.16 5.56 5.39
C ALA A 167 -1.03 5.06 4.48
N ASP A 168 0.15 5.68 4.60
CA ASP A 168 1.31 5.41 3.76
C ASP A 168 2.50 4.97 4.59
N THR A 169 3.25 3.99 4.11
CA THR A 169 4.43 3.47 4.80
C THR A 169 5.65 4.36 4.64
N GLY A 170 5.63 5.35 3.73
CA GLY A 170 6.85 5.88 3.13
C GLY A 170 7.64 4.81 2.36
N CYS A 171 8.82 5.20 1.87
CA CYS A 171 9.68 4.31 1.08
C CYS A 171 10.35 3.25 1.95
N ARG A 172 10.18 1.96 1.61
CA ARG A 172 10.72 0.82 2.37
C ARG A 172 11.21 -0.32 1.49
N PRO A 173 12.06 -1.23 2.02
CA PRO A 173 12.36 -2.47 1.32
C PRO A 173 11.07 -3.27 1.10
N VAL A 174 10.91 -3.88 -0.08
CA VAL A 174 9.70 -4.69 -0.36
C VAL A 174 9.64 -5.91 0.55
N GLY A 175 10.80 -6.54 0.80
CA GLY A 175 10.90 -7.85 1.46
C GLY A 175 10.36 -8.98 0.58
N ASP A 176 10.49 -10.21 1.07
CA ASP A 176 9.94 -11.37 0.37
C ASP A 176 8.42 -11.42 0.55
N GLY A 177 7.71 -11.68 -0.56
CA GLY A 177 6.33 -12.12 -0.51
C GLY A 177 5.26 -11.07 -0.23
N TYR A 178 5.50 -9.76 -0.41
CA TYR A 178 4.38 -8.81 -0.50
C TYR A 178 3.75 -8.93 -1.89
N PRO A 179 2.53 -9.50 -2.04
CA PRO A 179 1.84 -9.46 -3.30
C PRO A 179 1.47 -8.00 -3.55
N GLY A 180 2.21 -7.34 -4.44
CA GLY A 180 1.73 -6.07 -4.97
C GLY A 180 0.37 -6.29 -5.63
N PRO A 181 -0.50 -5.26 -5.71
CA PRO A 181 -1.58 -5.26 -6.68
C PRO A 181 -0.95 -5.63 -8.01
N SER A 182 -1.46 -6.67 -8.66
CA SER A 182 -0.97 -7.07 -9.97
C SER A 182 -1.13 -5.86 -10.88
N ALA A 183 -0.02 -5.17 -11.17
CA ALA A 183 -0.03 -4.11 -12.16
C ALA A 183 -0.63 -4.74 -13.42
N ALA A 184 -1.72 -4.16 -13.91
CA ALA A 184 -2.25 -4.53 -15.21
C ALA A 184 -1.07 -4.50 -16.20
N PRO A 185 -0.91 -5.52 -17.07
CA PRO A 185 0.21 -5.55 -17.99
C PRO A 185 0.06 -4.38 -18.97
N ASN A 186 0.82 -3.31 -18.72
CA ASN A 186 1.02 -2.26 -19.70
C ASN A 186 1.72 -2.90 -20.91
N GLY A 187 1.00 -2.95 -22.03
CA GLY A 187 1.58 -2.99 -23.37
C GLY A 187 2.56 -4.12 -23.67
N SER A 188 2.16 -5.38 -23.46
CA SER A 188 2.81 -6.49 -24.16
C SER A 188 2.03 -6.78 -25.44
N LYS A 189 2.62 -6.38 -26.57
CA LYS A 189 2.29 -6.79 -27.94
C LYS A 189 1.77 -8.23 -27.94
N VAL A 190 0.50 -8.42 -28.30
CA VAL A 190 -0.15 -9.73 -28.50
C VAL A 190 0.71 -10.56 -29.47
N PRO A 191 1.33 -11.68 -29.07
CA PRO A 191 1.79 -12.67 -30.03
C PRO A 191 0.56 -13.40 -30.60
N PRO A 192 0.51 -13.67 -31.92
CA PRO A 192 -0.62 -14.35 -32.51
C PRO A 192 -0.78 -15.77 -31.94
N ALA A 193 -2.05 -16.15 -31.79
CA ALA A 193 -2.51 -17.44 -31.33
C ALA A 193 -1.79 -18.59 -32.07
N SER A 194 -1.18 -19.49 -31.29
CA SER A 194 -0.69 -20.78 -31.76
C SER A 194 -1.45 -21.87 -31.01
N SER A 195 -2.43 -22.46 -31.70
CA SER A 195 -2.68 -23.90 -31.75
C SER A 195 -2.68 -24.68 -30.42
N PHE A 196 -3.85 -24.82 -29.80
CA PHE A 196 -4.12 -25.91 -28.85
C PHE A 196 -4.60 -27.16 -29.62
N PRO A 197 -3.97 -28.34 -29.45
CA PRO A 197 -4.57 -29.61 -29.85
C PRO A 197 -5.59 -30.10 -28.80
N PRO A 198 -6.67 -30.79 -29.20
CA PRO A 198 -7.60 -31.40 -28.26
C PRO A 198 -7.12 -32.80 -27.85
N GLY A 199 -7.21 -33.10 -26.55
CA GLY A 199 -7.26 -34.49 -26.09
C GLY A 199 -6.50 -34.78 -24.80
N SER A 200 -7.21 -34.84 -23.68
CA SER A 200 -7.43 -36.10 -22.93
C SER A 200 -8.01 -35.85 -21.53
N PRO A 201 -8.75 -36.82 -20.95
CA PRO A 201 -9.69 -36.59 -19.86
C PRO A 201 -9.13 -36.84 -18.45
N ALA A 202 -9.97 -36.45 -17.50
CA ALA A 202 -9.90 -36.51 -16.04
C ALA A 202 -9.23 -37.74 -15.38
N THR A 203 -8.68 -37.52 -14.18
CA THR A 203 -8.73 -38.49 -13.06
C THR A 203 -8.57 -37.80 -11.69
N SER A 204 -9.57 -38.05 -10.83
CA SER A 204 -9.55 -38.30 -9.37
C SER A 204 -8.79 -37.34 -8.44
N ALA A 205 -9.45 -36.52 -7.60
CA ALA A 205 -10.12 -36.84 -6.31
C ALA A 205 -9.19 -37.19 -5.13
N SER A 206 -9.20 -36.35 -4.08
CA SER A 206 -9.05 -36.68 -2.63
C SER A 206 -9.09 -35.36 -1.81
N SER A 207 -10.21 -34.98 -1.18
CA SER A 207 -10.66 -35.33 0.18
C SER A 207 -9.74 -34.86 1.32
N ALA A 208 -10.18 -33.82 2.05
CA ALA A 208 -10.30 -33.81 3.52
C ALA A 208 -10.93 -32.48 4.02
N PRO A 209 -11.96 -32.51 4.90
CA PRO A 209 -12.49 -31.35 5.58
C PRO A 209 -11.81 -31.16 6.94
N ALA A 210 -11.34 -29.96 7.24
CA ALA A 210 -11.01 -29.55 8.60
C ALA A 210 -12.13 -28.65 9.12
N THR A 211 -13.03 -29.25 9.88
CA THR A 211 -13.89 -28.59 10.85
C THR A 211 -13.07 -28.04 12.00
N SER A 212 -13.30 -26.77 12.35
CA SER A 212 -13.09 -26.08 13.65
C SER A 212 -12.80 -24.60 13.33
N SER A 213 -13.38 -23.59 13.97
CA SER A 213 -14.11 -23.51 15.22
C SER A 213 -14.96 -22.24 15.18
N ALA A 214 -16.20 -22.32 15.65
CA ALA A 214 -17.06 -21.16 15.84
C ALA A 214 -16.47 -20.26 16.94
N ALA A 215 -16.10 -19.04 16.57
CA ALA A 215 -15.80 -17.95 17.49
C ALA A 215 -16.82 -16.84 17.23
N ALA A 216 -17.65 -16.59 18.24
CA ALA A 216 -18.49 -15.43 18.50
C ALA A 216 -19.04 -14.64 17.29
N SER A 217 -20.33 -14.83 17.05
CA SER A 217 -21.18 -14.03 16.15
C SER A 217 -21.22 -12.55 16.56
N GLY A 218 -20.28 -11.76 16.06
CA GLY A 218 -20.62 -10.41 15.61
C GLY A 218 -21.26 -10.53 14.23
N SER A 219 -22.41 -9.91 13.99
CA SER A 219 -23.12 -9.94 12.71
C SER A 219 -22.27 -9.29 11.61
N ALA A 220 -21.30 -10.04 11.09
CA ALA A 220 -20.59 -9.71 9.88
C ALA A 220 -21.54 -9.95 8.70
N VAL A 221 -21.78 -8.90 7.94
CA VAL A 221 -22.56 -8.94 6.72
C VAL A 221 -21.85 -9.88 5.74
N PRO A 222 -22.50 -10.98 5.27
CA PRO A 222 -21.82 -11.94 4.41
C PRO A 222 -21.48 -11.31 3.06
N ALA A 223 -20.35 -11.70 2.47
CA ALA A 223 -19.87 -11.20 1.17
C ALA A 223 -20.96 -11.18 0.08
N ALA A 224 -21.74 -12.26 0.02
CA ALA A 224 -22.84 -12.45 -0.94
C ALA A 224 -23.91 -11.35 -0.85
N SER A 225 -24.12 -10.76 0.33
CA SER A 225 -25.10 -9.68 0.49
C SER A 225 -24.60 -8.35 -0.07
N VAL A 226 -23.31 -8.03 0.08
CA VAL A 226 -22.69 -6.83 -0.52
C VAL A 226 -22.69 -6.92 -2.04
N GLU A 227 -22.38 -8.09 -2.59
CA GLU A 227 -22.44 -8.35 -4.03
C GLU A 227 -23.88 -8.21 -4.58
N SER A 228 -24.88 -8.73 -3.87
CA SER A 228 -26.27 -8.59 -4.29
C SER A 228 -26.75 -7.12 -4.34
N MET A 229 -26.23 -6.26 -3.46
CA MET A 229 -26.50 -4.81 -3.48
C MET A 229 -25.89 -4.14 -4.71
N LEU A 230 -24.65 -4.52 -5.06
CA LEU A 230 -24.00 -4.05 -6.29
C LEU A 230 -24.79 -4.47 -7.53
N ASP A 231 -25.25 -5.72 -7.60
CA ASP A 231 -26.09 -6.20 -8.69
C ASP A 231 -27.42 -5.42 -8.80
N GLY A 232 -28.03 -5.08 -7.66
CA GLY A 232 -29.21 -4.22 -7.60
C GLY A 232 -28.94 -2.83 -8.18
N ALA A 233 -27.83 -2.20 -7.78
CA ALA A 233 -27.43 -0.89 -8.28
C ALA A 233 -27.07 -0.92 -9.78
N LEU A 234 -26.33 -1.93 -10.24
CA LEU A 234 -26.02 -2.15 -11.66
C LEU A 234 -27.31 -2.27 -12.49
N ARG A 235 -28.27 -3.07 -12.01
CA ARG A 235 -29.57 -3.24 -12.67
C ARG A 235 -30.36 -1.93 -12.73
N ALA A 236 -30.38 -1.15 -11.65
CA ALA A 236 -31.04 0.15 -11.62
C ALA A 236 -30.41 1.17 -12.59
N LEU A 237 -29.10 1.05 -12.86
CA LEU A 237 -28.40 1.85 -13.87
C LEU A 237 -28.53 1.27 -15.30
N GLY A 238 -29.14 0.09 -15.47
CA GLY A 238 -29.18 -0.63 -16.74
C GLY A 238 -27.79 -1.06 -17.23
N ARG A 239 -26.86 -1.35 -16.31
CA ARG A 239 -25.47 -1.72 -16.60
C ARG A 239 -25.15 -3.12 -16.12
N SER A 240 -24.04 -3.66 -16.61
CA SER A 240 -23.39 -4.87 -16.12
C SER A 240 -21.98 -4.55 -15.63
N ALA A 241 -21.49 -5.35 -14.68
CA ALA A 241 -20.10 -5.26 -14.24
C ALA A 241 -19.16 -5.57 -15.42
N ARG A 242 -18.20 -4.68 -15.66
CA ARG A 242 -17.14 -4.86 -16.67
C ARG A 242 -15.84 -5.39 -16.09
N SER A 243 -15.71 -5.37 -14.77
CA SER A 243 -14.58 -5.94 -14.04
C SER A 243 -15.05 -7.03 -13.09
N ALA A 244 -14.15 -7.94 -12.74
CA ALA A 244 -14.37 -8.81 -11.59
C ALA A 244 -14.54 -7.93 -10.32
N PRO A 245 -15.36 -8.38 -9.35
CA PRO A 245 -15.45 -7.72 -8.06
C PRO A 245 -14.09 -7.68 -7.38
N GLU A 246 -13.68 -6.49 -6.94
CA GLU A 246 -12.42 -6.27 -6.24
C GLU A 246 -12.70 -6.06 -4.75
N PRO A 247 -12.46 -7.07 -3.90
CA PRO A 247 -12.66 -6.94 -2.46
C PRO A 247 -11.46 -6.28 -1.78
N VAL A 248 -11.73 -5.30 -0.91
CA VAL A 248 -10.76 -4.67 -0.02
C VAL A 248 -11.28 -4.77 1.40
N SER A 249 -10.40 -5.03 2.38
CA SER A 249 -10.80 -5.14 3.78
C SER A 249 -9.78 -4.52 4.72
N ALA A 250 -10.26 -4.10 5.90
CA ALA A 250 -9.44 -3.60 6.99
C ALA A 250 -9.90 -4.20 8.34
N PRO A 251 -8.99 -4.66 9.19
CA PRO A 251 -9.32 -5.18 10.51
C PRO A 251 -9.78 -4.06 11.44
N CYS A 252 -10.88 -4.26 12.14
CA CYS A 252 -11.45 -3.24 13.03
C CYS A 252 -10.85 -3.31 14.45
N PRO A 253 -10.72 -2.17 15.14
CA PRO A 253 -10.10 -2.12 16.46
C PRO A 253 -10.87 -2.90 17.54
N GLY A 254 -12.20 -2.99 17.43
CA GLY A 254 -13.07 -3.78 18.32
C GLY A 254 -13.26 -5.25 17.91
N GLY A 255 -12.53 -5.72 16.88
CA GLY A 255 -12.77 -7.01 16.24
C GLY A 255 -13.68 -6.90 15.02
N GLY A 256 -13.73 -7.97 14.22
CA GLY A 256 -14.38 -7.96 12.90
C GLY A 256 -13.58 -7.23 11.83
N THR A 257 -14.21 -7.00 10.68
CA THR A 257 -13.57 -6.42 9.49
C THR A 257 -14.48 -5.44 8.80
N ALA A 258 -13.96 -4.26 8.49
CA ALA A 258 -14.55 -3.38 7.50
C ALA A 258 -14.24 -3.94 6.10
N ARG A 259 -15.19 -3.88 5.18
CA ARG A 259 -15.03 -4.44 3.84
C ARG A 259 -15.69 -3.57 2.79
N THR A 260 -15.01 -3.39 1.67
CA THR A 260 -15.53 -2.79 0.45
C THR A 260 -15.42 -3.81 -0.68
N VAL A 261 -16.44 -3.87 -1.53
CA VAL A 261 -16.36 -4.52 -2.84
C VAL A 261 -16.61 -3.47 -3.90
N ALA A 262 -15.76 -3.40 -4.92
CA ALA A 262 -15.90 -2.44 -6.01
C ALA A 262 -15.92 -3.12 -7.39
N VAL A 263 -16.64 -2.51 -8.32
CA VAL A 263 -16.71 -2.91 -9.75
C VAL A 263 -16.75 -1.68 -10.65
N SER A 264 -16.22 -1.81 -11.86
CA SER A 264 -16.43 -0.84 -12.94
C SER A 264 -17.69 -1.19 -13.73
N ALA A 265 -18.55 -0.22 -14.02
CA ALA A 265 -19.81 -0.38 -14.77
C ALA A 265 -19.78 0.22 -16.19
N GLY A 266 -18.58 0.43 -16.72
CA GLY A 266 -18.35 0.99 -18.05
C GLY A 266 -18.14 2.50 -18.03
N ASP A 267 -18.26 3.12 -19.20
CA ASP A 267 -17.83 4.50 -19.42
C ASP A 267 -18.85 5.53 -18.87
N ALA A 268 -18.33 6.62 -18.33
CA ALA A 268 -19.09 7.80 -17.90
C ALA A 268 -19.35 8.75 -19.10
N PRO A 269 -20.34 9.66 -19.04
CA PRO A 269 -21.28 9.90 -17.94
C PRO A 269 -22.46 8.91 -17.91
N VAL A 270 -23.09 8.76 -16.75
CA VAL A 270 -24.34 8.01 -16.57
C VAL A 270 -25.31 8.81 -15.70
N ALA A 271 -26.61 8.77 -16.01
CA ALA A 271 -27.61 9.37 -15.15
C ALA A 271 -27.80 8.53 -13.89
N LEU A 272 -27.52 9.11 -12.72
CA LEU A 272 -27.60 8.43 -11.42
C LEU A 272 -29.02 8.41 -10.82
N THR A 273 -29.98 9.09 -11.45
CA THR A 273 -31.37 9.20 -10.98
C THR A 273 -32.08 7.86 -10.83
N GLY A 274 -31.69 6.84 -11.60
CA GLY A 274 -32.21 5.47 -11.49
C GLY A 274 -31.94 4.80 -10.13
N LEU A 275 -31.00 5.31 -9.33
CA LEU A 275 -30.66 4.79 -8.01
C LEU A 275 -31.61 5.27 -6.90
N ARG A 276 -32.38 6.35 -7.14
CA ARG A 276 -33.26 6.96 -6.13
C ARG A 276 -34.25 5.99 -5.46
N PRO A 277 -34.89 5.05 -6.19
CA PRO A 277 -35.76 4.07 -5.56
C PRO A 277 -35.04 3.16 -4.55
N LEU A 278 -33.74 2.89 -4.74
CA LEU A 278 -32.95 2.03 -3.86
C LEU A 278 -32.57 2.73 -2.55
N ALA A 279 -32.51 4.05 -2.54
CA ALA A 279 -32.17 4.85 -1.36
C ALA A 279 -33.34 5.03 -0.38
N ALA A 280 -34.53 4.48 -0.68
CA ALA A 280 -35.75 4.66 0.10
C ALA A 280 -36.05 6.14 0.46
N GLY A 281 -35.64 7.08 -0.41
CA GLY A 281 -35.84 8.51 -0.24
C GLY A 281 -34.85 9.25 0.67
N SER A 282 -33.80 8.60 1.17
CA SER A 282 -32.79 9.23 2.04
C SER A 282 -31.36 8.93 1.55
N PRO A 283 -30.93 9.52 0.42
CA PRO A 283 -29.54 9.43 0.00
C PRO A 283 -28.61 10.07 1.03
N VAL A 284 -27.43 9.50 1.20
CA VAL A 284 -26.33 10.13 1.94
C VAL A 284 -25.70 11.23 1.09
N VAL A 285 -25.60 11.00 -0.23
CA VAL A 285 -25.10 11.95 -1.21
C VAL A 285 -25.97 11.86 -2.47
N ASP A 286 -26.47 13.01 -2.95
CA ASP A 286 -27.25 13.13 -4.20
C ASP A 286 -26.66 14.25 -5.05
N LEU A 287 -25.54 13.96 -5.72
CA LEU A 287 -24.90 14.84 -6.69
C LEU A 287 -25.03 14.24 -8.10
N PRO A 288 -24.95 15.05 -9.18
CA PRO A 288 -25.08 14.55 -10.55
C PRO A 288 -24.04 13.47 -10.91
N GLU A 289 -22.82 13.63 -10.41
CA GLU A 289 -21.68 12.74 -10.70
C GLU A 289 -21.43 11.70 -9.59
N VAL A 290 -22.01 11.88 -8.40
CA VAL A 290 -21.76 11.01 -7.24
C VAL A 290 -23.06 10.76 -6.48
N TYR A 291 -23.40 9.49 -6.28
CA TYR A 291 -24.60 9.09 -5.53
C TYR A 291 -24.25 8.05 -4.48
N ALA A 292 -24.69 8.27 -3.24
CA ALA A 292 -24.47 7.34 -2.14
C ALA A 292 -25.75 7.14 -1.33
N TYR A 293 -26.02 5.90 -0.94
CA TYR A 293 -27.17 5.56 -0.10
C TYR A 293 -26.83 4.39 0.83
N ARG A 294 -27.64 4.24 1.89
CA ARG A 294 -27.53 3.08 2.79
C ARG A 294 -28.50 1.98 2.38
N SER A 295 -28.04 0.75 2.50
CA SER A 295 -28.85 -0.46 2.41
C SER A 295 -28.52 -1.36 3.59
N GLY A 296 -29.34 -1.27 4.64
CA GLY A 296 -29.06 -1.90 5.93
C GLY A 296 -27.71 -1.44 6.52
N PRO A 297 -26.80 -2.35 6.86
CA PRO A 297 -25.48 -2.03 7.42
C PRO A 297 -24.43 -1.58 6.39
N ALA A 298 -24.77 -1.57 5.10
CA ALA A 298 -23.85 -1.22 4.03
C ALA A 298 -24.15 0.16 3.45
N THR A 299 -23.11 0.84 2.98
CA THR A 299 -23.20 2.03 2.16
C THR A 299 -22.86 1.65 0.72
N VAL A 300 -23.74 1.95 -0.22
CA VAL A 300 -23.49 1.83 -1.65
C VAL A 300 -23.13 3.20 -2.19
N LEU A 301 -21.99 3.29 -2.87
CA LEU A 301 -21.49 4.48 -3.53
C LEU A 301 -21.31 4.23 -5.02
N VAL A 302 -21.85 5.12 -5.84
CA VAL A 302 -21.64 5.20 -7.28
C VAL A 302 -20.90 6.50 -7.60
N ASP A 303 -19.74 6.37 -8.23
CA ASP A 303 -18.87 7.47 -8.62
C ASP A 303 -18.72 7.52 -10.14
N GLY A 304 -19.23 8.59 -10.74
CA GLY A 304 -19.16 8.89 -12.17
C GLY A 304 -18.21 10.01 -12.54
N THR A 305 -17.36 10.49 -11.61
CA THR A 305 -16.44 11.61 -11.85
C THR A 305 -15.25 11.25 -12.74
N GLY A 306 -14.93 9.96 -12.85
CA GLY A 306 -13.84 9.44 -13.67
C GLY A 306 -14.26 9.13 -15.11
N ALA A 307 -13.33 8.57 -15.88
CA ALA A 307 -13.63 8.06 -17.23
C ALA A 307 -14.60 6.86 -17.20
N GLN A 308 -14.63 6.13 -16.09
CA GLN A 308 -15.51 4.99 -15.86
C GLN A 308 -16.37 5.22 -14.62
N VAL A 309 -17.59 4.71 -14.69
CA VAL A 309 -18.50 4.65 -13.54
C VAL A 309 -18.03 3.52 -12.63
N ARG A 310 -17.71 3.86 -11.38
CA ARG A 310 -17.30 2.91 -10.35
C ARG A 310 -18.42 2.74 -9.34
N LEU A 311 -18.83 1.50 -9.10
CA LEU A 311 -19.75 1.16 -8.02
C LEU A 311 -18.96 0.49 -6.92
N SER A 312 -19.32 0.82 -5.68
CA SER A 312 -18.73 0.21 -4.50
C SER A 312 -19.79 0.02 -3.44
N ALA A 313 -19.66 -1.05 -2.67
CA ALA A 313 -20.49 -1.29 -1.51
C ALA A 313 -19.57 -1.61 -0.32
N SER A 314 -19.76 -0.84 0.76
CA SER A 314 -18.89 -0.83 1.93
C SER A 314 -19.67 -1.18 3.19
N THR A 315 -19.07 -1.98 4.05
CA THR A 315 -19.58 -2.33 5.39
C THR A 315 -18.55 -1.90 6.42
N GLY A 316 -19.01 -1.20 7.46
CA GLY A 316 -18.14 -0.64 8.47
C GLY A 316 -17.73 -1.61 9.57
N CYS A 317 -17.07 -1.06 10.57
CA CYS A 317 -16.74 -1.82 11.77
C CYS A 317 -18.01 -2.16 12.54
N PRO A 318 -18.14 -3.39 13.04
CA PRO A 318 -19.24 -3.73 13.94
C PRO A 318 -19.13 -2.85 15.21
N ALA A 319 -20.29 -2.41 15.71
CA ALA A 319 -20.40 -1.67 16.96
C ALA A 319 -20.24 -2.58 18.18
#